data_AF-A0A4Q3RMF9-F1
#
_entry.id   AF-A0A4Q3RMF9-F1
#
_cell.length_a   1.000
_cell.length_b   1.000
_cell.length_c   1.000
_cell.angle_alpha   90.00
_cell.angle_beta   90.00
_cell.angle_gamma   90.00
#
_symmetry.space_group_name_H-M   'P 1'
#
loop_
_entity.id
_entity.type
_entity.pdbx_description
1 polymer ?
#
loop_
_entity_poly.entity_id
_entity_poly.type
_entity_poly.pdbx_seq_one_letter_code
_entity_poly.pdbx_strand_id
1 'polypeptide(L)'
;MKKIYTLMIAMAVTAIGWSQTTRQWVGPVNSSWTIAANWATVPGGTPGAPLTGDVVLFNDGASKTVTNVPTIELGGLFVENTTTVVLANATANNRITIRNGAAALDFKIDAGSVLDLAPSVGVNGVNIRLKQDEAVRGSIAGRLIINAGREYSTNLNAVNTDVSGVIENRALVIGNTTRLNFSNGSSYIHDLDEGDIPDATWATASNCIIRGSVFNGPRFLNRAFGNFIWDAPGQKRVTKLAASGMSIAGTFTVANTGTSQLEMDQAN
;
A
#
# COMPACT_ATOMS: atom_id res chain seq x y z
N MET A 1 46.33 -5.27 59.23
CA MET A 1 46.13 -5.82 57.88
C MET A 1 44.77 -6.51 57.83
N LYS A 2 43.75 -5.90 57.21
CA LYS A 2 42.49 -6.56 56.86
C LYS A 2 42.13 -6.11 55.45
N LYS A 3 42.30 -6.99 54.47
CA LYS A 3 41.92 -6.75 53.07
C LYS A 3 40.54 -7.34 52.87
N ILE A 4 39.56 -6.50 52.57
CA ILE A 4 38.20 -6.91 52.16
C ILE A 4 38.24 -7.02 50.64
N TYR A 5 38.01 -8.20 50.10
CA TYR A 5 37.85 -8.43 48.66
C TYR A 5 36.36 -8.48 48.34
N THR A 6 35.85 -7.45 47.66
CA THR A 6 34.49 -7.44 47.11
C THR A 6 34.53 -8.11 45.74
N LEU A 7 33.85 -9.25 45.60
CA LEU A 7 33.67 -9.95 44.33
C LEU A 7 32.49 -9.29 43.59
N MET A 8 32.75 -8.53 42.53
CA MET A 8 31.69 -8.09 41.60
C MET A 8 31.42 -9.22 40.59
N ILE A 9 30.24 -9.83 40.68
CA ILE A 9 29.73 -10.74 39.65
C ILE A 9 29.12 -9.87 38.55
N ALA A 10 29.75 -9.82 37.38
CA ALA A 10 29.19 -9.21 36.18
C ALA A 10 28.08 -10.12 35.62
N MET A 11 26.82 -9.72 35.81
CA MET A 11 25.67 -10.38 35.20
C MET A 11 25.63 -10.00 33.72
N ALA A 12 26.04 -10.90 32.83
CA ALA A 12 25.87 -10.71 31.39
C ALA A 12 24.39 -10.86 31.03
N VAL A 13 23.70 -9.74 30.89
CA VAL A 13 22.35 -9.71 30.30
C VAL A 13 22.52 -9.90 28.79
N THR A 14 22.27 -11.12 28.29
CA THR A 14 22.09 -11.32 26.86
C THR A 14 20.74 -10.71 26.47
N ALA A 15 20.78 -9.52 25.86
CA ALA A 15 19.61 -9.00 25.16
C ALA A 15 19.29 -9.97 24.03
N ILE A 16 18.21 -10.75 24.18
CA ILE A 16 17.67 -11.56 23.10
C ILE A 16 17.02 -10.57 22.12
N GLY A 17 17.79 -10.09 21.16
CA GLY A 17 17.24 -9.36 20.02
C GLY A 17 16.39 -10.35 19.24
N TRP A 18 15.09 -10.07 19.09
CA TRP A 18 14.24 -10.80 18.17
C TRP A 18 14.74 -10.47 16.75
N SER A 19 15.60 -11.31 16.19
CA SER A 19 16.13 -11.09 14.84
C SER A 19 15.04 -11.40 13.83
N GLN A 20 14.74 -10.41 13.00
CA GLN A 20 13.82 -10.56 11.89
C GLN A 20 14.41 -11.49 10.82
N THR A 21 13.61 -12.39 10.25
CA THR A 21 14.05 -13.25 9.13
C THR A 21 13.45 -12.73 7.82
N THR A 22 14.28 -12.57 6.78
CA THR A 22 13.77 -12.29 5.43
C THR A 22 13.42 -13.60 4.74
N ARG A 23 12.22 -13.67 4.16
CA ARG A 23 11.70 -14.78 3.36
C ARG A 23 11.49 -14.30 1.94
N GLN A 24 12.38 -14.73 1.06
CA GLN A 24 12.30 -14.49 -0.36
C GLN A 24 11.44 -15.56 -1.02
N TRP A 25 10.54 -15.15 -1.92
CA TRP A 25 9.78 -16.07 -2.75
C TRP A 25 10.71 -16.78 -3.75
N VAL A 26 10.66 -18.12 -3.76
CA VAL A 26 11.39 -19.00 -4.69
C VAL A 26 10.48 -20.02 -5.38
N GLY A 27 9.17 -19.95 -5.12
CA GLY A 27 8.18 -20.91 -5.63
C GLY A 27 8.08 -20.96 -7.15
N PRO A 28 7.43 -22.03 -7.67
CA PRO A 28 5.99 -21.86 -7.90
C PRO A 28 5.11 -23.02 -7.39
N VAL A 29 5.56 -23.83 -6.41
CA VAL A 29 4.84 -25.02 -5.93
C VAL A 29 3.40 -24.67 -5.52
N ASN A 30 2.43 -25.01 -6.38
CA ASN A 30 1.01 -24.63 -6.28
C ASN A 30 0.75 -23.12 -6.08
N SER A 31 1.76 -22.27 -6.29
CA SER A 31 1.70 -20.82 -6.07
C SER A 31 1.25 -20.38 -4.66
N SER A 32 1.28 -21.28 -3.66
CA SER A 32 0.70 -21.03 -2.34
C SER A 32 1.67 -20.37 -1.37
N TRP A 33 1.24 -19.30 -0.68
CA TRP A 33 1.98 -18.64 0.39
C TRP A 33 2.33 -19.62 1.54
N THR A 34 1.44 -20.54 1.86
CA THR A 34 1.59 -21.43 3.03
C THR A 34 2.59 -22.57 2.82
N ILE A 35 3.06 -22.81 1.59
CA ILE A 35 3.97 -23.91 1.28
C ILE A 35 5.42 -23.45 1.51
N ALA A 36 6.10 -24.07 2.48
CA ALA A 36 7.47 -23.73 2.86
C ALA A 36 8.48 -23.79 1.70
N ALA A 37 8.29 -24.71 0.74
CA ALA A 37 9.17 -24.84 -0.43
C ALA A 37 9.12 -23.63 -1.38
N ASN A 38 8.12 -22.75 -1.26
CA ASN A 38 8.05 -21.51 -2.04
C ASN A 38 8.83 -20.35 -1.42
N TRP A 39 9.49 -20.56 -0.29
CA TRP A 39 10.13 -19.51 0.48
C TRP A 39 11.49 -19.96 0.98
N ALA A 40 12.49 -19.10 0.83
CA ALA A 40 13.83 -19.34 1.38
C ALA A 40 14.41 -18.04 1.93
N THR A 41 15.42 -18.13 2.80
CA THR A 41 16.07 -16.92 3.35
C THR A 41 16.93 -16.19 2.32
N VAL A 42 17.38 -16.92 1.30
CA VAL A 42 18.12 -16.48 0.11
C VAL A 42 17.81 -17.49 -1.01
N PRO A 43 18.13 -17.21 -2.28
CA PRO A 43 17.99 -18.19 -3.35
C PRO A 43 18.82 -19.46 -3.03
N GLY A 44 18.17 -20.62 -3.03
CA GLY A 44 18.80 -21.90 -2.62
C GLY A 44 19.00 -22.08 -1.11
N GLY A 45 18.53 -21.15 -0.28
CA GLY A 45 18.59 -21.23 1.19
C GLY A 45 17.56 -22.18 1.80
N THR A 46 17.54 -22.23 3.13
CA THR A 46 16.63 -23.12 3.89
C THR A 46 15.17 -22.78 3.63
N PRO A 47 14.34 -23.76 3.20
CA PRO A 47 12.91 -23.54 3.01
C PRO A 47 12.18 -23.14 4.30
N GLY A 48 11.16 -22.29 4.19
CA GLY A 48 10.30 -21.94 5.30
C GLY A 48 9.33 -20.81 4.99
N ALA A 49 8.02 -21.07 5.14
CA ALA A 49 6.99 -20.08 4.89
C ALA A 49 7.08 -18.89 5.87
N PRO A 50 6.66 -17.68 5.47
CA PRO A 50 6.70 -16.50 6.32
C PRO A 50 5.89 -16.67 7.59
N LEU A 51 6.51 -16.33 8.71
CA LEU A 51 5.90 -16.30 10.04
C LEU A 51 5.69 -14.85 10.51
N THR A 52 5.01 -14.69 11.65
CA THR A 52 4.81 -13.37 12.25
C THR A 52 6.16 -12.71 12.54
N GLY A 53 6.29 -11.45 12.12
CA GLY A 53 7.52 -10.67 12.26
C GLY A 53 8.47 -10.79 11.06
N ASP A 54 8.38 -11.82 10.22
CA ASP A 54 9.27 -11.97 9.06
C ASP A 54 9.15 -10.78 8.08
N VAL A 55 10.21 -10.53 7.32
CA VAL A 55 10.17 -9.70 6.10
C VAL A 55 9.84 -10.61 4.93
N VAL A 56 8.89 -10.20 4.09
CA VAL A 56 8.60 -10.87 2.81
C VAL A 56 9.23 -10.11 1.66
N LEU A 57 9.95 -10.82 0.79
CA LEU A 57 10.64 -10.25 -0.36
C LEU A 57 10.25 -10.94 -1.68
N PHE A 58 9.84 -10.13 -2.65
CA PHE A 58 9.64 -10.51 -4.04
C PHE A 58 10.56 -9.66 -4.92
N ASN A 59 11.57 -10.26 -5.55
CA ASN A 59 12.64 -9.48 -6.20
C ASN A 59 13.32 -10.17 -7.40
N ASP A 60 12.67 -11.14 -8.03
CA ASP A 60 13.25 -11.91 -9.13
C ASP A 60 13.00 -11.30 -10.54
N GLY A 61 12.27 -10.18 -10.63
CA GLY A 61 11.91 -9.53 -11.89
C GLY A 61 10.85 -10.24 -12.74
N ALA A 62 10.24 -11.30 -12.22
CA ALA A 62 9.17 -12.04 -12.87
C ALA A 62 7.77 -11.62 -12.38
N SER A 63 6.75 -11.95 -13.19
CA SER A 63 5.35 -11.86 -12.80
C SER A 63 4.88 -13.13 -12.12
N LYS A 64 4.16 -13.02 -11.00
CA LYS A 64 3.55 -14.17 -10.33
C LYS A 64 2.23 -13.84 -9.64
N THR A 65 1.43 -14.88 -9.43
CA THR A 65 0.29 -14.85 -8.51
C THR A 65 0.62 -15.71 -7.30
N VAL A 66 0.48 -15.17 -6.11
CA VAL A 66 0.64 -15.89 -4.84
C VAL A 66 -0.73 -16.09 -4.23
N THR A 67 -1.12 -17.34 -4.05
CA THR A 67 -2.42 -17.76 -3.52
C THR A 67 -2.33 -18.11 -2.04
N ASN A 68 -3.49 -18.31 -1.41
CA ASN A 68 -3.62 -18.72 0.00
C ASN A 68 -2.86 -17.79 0.97
N VAL A 69 -2.81 -16.50 0.66
CA VAL A 69 -2.15 -15.51 1.53
C VAL A 69 -2.92 -15.44 2.86
N PRO A 70 -2.29 -15.77 4.01
CA PRO A 70 -2.96 -15.78 5.30
C PRO A 70 -3.19 -14.37 5.84
N THR A 71 -4.04 -14.25 6.86
CA THR A 71 -3.97 -13.10 7.77
C THR A 71 -2.71 -13.24 8.61
N ILE A 72 -1.81 -12.28 8.51
CA ILE A 72 -0.47 -12.35 9.12
C ILE A 72 0.05 -10.96 9.45
N GLU A 73 0.93 -10.87 10.45
CA GLU A 73 1.63 -9.65 10.79
C GLU A 73 3.10 -9.80 10.41
N LEU A 74 3.54 -9.05 9.41
CA LEU A 74 4.92 -9.05 8.93
C LEU A 74 5.65 -7.87 9.55
N GLY A 75 6.95 -7.96 9.71
CA GLY A 75 7.77 -6.77 9.95
C GLY A 75 8.29 -6.15 8.64
N GLY A 76 7.94 -6.70 7.47
CA GLY A 76 8.18 -6.05 6.19
C GLY A 76 7.56 -6.76 4.99
N LEU A 77 7.25 -6.01 3.94
CA LEU A 77 6.79 -6.52 2.64
C LEU A 77 7.39 -5.67 1.51
N PHE A 78 8.27 -6.28 0.72
CA PHE A 78 9.02 -5.63 -0.34
C PHE A 78 8.77 -6.30 -1.70
N VAL A 79 8.44 -5.47 -2.70
CA VAL A 79 8.32 -5.87 -4.11
C VAL A 79 9.30 -5.05 -4.94
N GLU A 80 10.37 -5.70 -5.40
CA GLU A 80 11.58 -5.06 -5.89
C GLU A 80 11.97 -5.56 -7.28
N ASN A 81 12.98 -4.94 -7.88
CA ASN A 81 13.61 -5.42 -9.12
C ASN A 81 12.61 -5.66 -10.27
N THR A 82 11.68 -4.72 -10.52
CA THR A 82 10.66 -4.83 -11.57
C THR A 82 9.71 -6.03 -11.45
N THR A 83 9.57 -6.59 -10.24
CA THR A 83 8.73 -7.75 -9.99
C THR A 83 7.25 -7.37 -9.99
N THR A 84 6.40 -8.19 -10.62
CA THR A 84 4.95 -8.08 -10.53
C THR A 84 4.39 -9.20 -9.65
N VAL A 85 3.65 -8.83 -8.61
CA VAL A 85 3.07 -9.77 -7.65
C VAL A 85 1.58 -9.52 -7.54
N VAL A 86 0.78 -10.55 -7.81
CA VAL A 86 -0.64 -10.59 -7.51
C VAL A 86 -0.82 -11.38 -6.22
N LEU A 87 -1.34 -10.76 -5.16
CA LEU A 87 -1.66 -11.44 -3.91
C LEU A 87 -3.15 -11.80 -3.88
N ALA A 88 -3.43 -13.11 -3.83
CA ALA A 88 -4.78 -13.67 -3.86
C ALA A 88 -5.01 -14.61 -2.67
N ASN A 89 -6.25 -14.70 -2.21
CA ASN A 89 -6.60 -15.67 -1.18
C ASN A 89 -8.06 -16.10 -1.27
N ALA A 90 -8.34 -17.38 -0.96
CA ALA A 90 -9.66 -18.00 -1.09
C ALA A 90 -10.69 -17.58 -0.02
N THR A 91 -10.27 -16.82 0.99
CA THR A 91 -11.17 -16.24 2.01
C THR A 91 -11.15 -14.72 1.94
N ALA A 92 -12.33 -14.13 2.08
CA ALA A 92 -12.50 -12.68 2.09
C ALA A 92 -11.79 -12.05 3.29
N ASN A 93 -11.26 -10.84 3.08
CA ASN A 93 -10.72 -9.96 4.13
C ASN A 93 -9.45 -10.44 4.83
N ASN A 94 -8.70 -11.36 4.22
CA ASN A 94 -7.35 -11.64 4.69
C ASN A 94 -6.54 -10.36 4.70
N ARG A 95 -5.78 -10.16 5.78
CA ARG A 95 -5.05 -8.91 6.01
C ARG A 95 -3.60 -9.22 6.32
N ILE A 96 -2.70 -8.63 5.53
CA ILE A 96 -1.31 -8.46 5.93
C ILE A 96 -1.23 -7.16 6.72
N THR A 97 -0.78 -7.26 7.96
CA THR A 97 -0.46 -6.10 8.79
C THR A 97 1.05 -5.91 8.80
N ILE A 98 1.55 -4.75 8.39
CA ILE A 98 2.97 -4.43 8.42
C ILE A 98 3.27 -3.69 9.72
N ARG A 99 4.18 -4.22 10.51
CA ARG A 99 4.75 -3.59 11.70
C ARG A 99 6.14 -3.05 11.36
N ASN A 100 6.70 -2.19 12.22
CA ASN A 100 8.07 -1.74 12.02
C ASN A 100 9.02 -2.93 12.21
N GLY A 101 9.84 -3.16 11.20
CA GLY A 101 10.91 -4.12 11.22
C GLY A 101 12.21 -3.48 11.70
N ALA A 102 13.30 -4.20 11.50
CA ALA A 102 14.65 -3.66 11.73
C ALA A 102 15.13 -2.76 10.56
N ALA A 103 14.32 -2.57 9.52
CA ALA A 103 14.67 -1.88 8.29
C ALA A 103 14.26 -0.40 8.30
N ALA A 104 14.88 0.41 7.43
CA ALA A 104 14.52 1.83 7.30
C ALA A 104 13.15 2.06 6.62
N LEU A 105 12.64 1.03 5.93
CA LEU A 105 11.34 0.95 5.28
C LEU A 105 10.76 -0.43 5.60
N ASP A 106 9.45 -0.51 5.80
CA ASP A 106 8.73 -1.74 6.14
C ASP A 106 7.78 -2.17 5.02
N PHE A 107 7.30 -1.23 4.23
CA PHE A 107 6.48 -1.52 3.07
C PHE A 107 7.09 -0.85 1.84
N LYS A 108 7.46 -1.62 0.82
CA LYS A 108 8.19 -1.08 -0.34
C LYS A 108 7.70 -1.70 -1.64
N ILE A 109 7.45 -0.83 -2.62
CA ILE A 109 7.24 -1.21 -4.02
C ILE A 109 8.20 -0.36 -4.84
N ASP A 110 9.23 -0.97 -5.41
CA ASP A 110 10.22 -0.27 -6.23
C ASP A 110 9.66 0.23 -7.55
N ALA A 111 10.32 1.23 -8.12
CA ALA A 111 10.03 1.69 -9.47
C ALA A 111 10.05 0.51 -10.47
N GLY A 112 9.02 0.44 -11.32
CA GLY A 112 8.82 -0.66 -12.27
C GLY A 112 8.20 -1.93 -11.66
N SER A 113 8.17 -2.07 -10.33
CA SER A 113 7.46 -3.18 -9.67
C SER A 113 5.96 -2.91 -9.53
N VAL A 114 5.18 -3.98 -9.40
CA VAL A 114 3.73 -3.91 -9.20
C VAL A 114 3.31 -4.84 -8.07
N LEU A 115 2.57 -4.30 -7.11
CA LEU A 115 1.79 -5.08 -6.16
C LEU A 115 0.31 -4.94 -6.50
N ASP A 116 -0.31 -6.05 -6.88
CA ASP A 116 -1.72 -6.14 -7.20
C ASP A 116 -2.44 -6.92 -6.10
N LEU A 117 -3.35 -6.25 -5.40
CA LEU A 117 -4.23 -6.86 -4.42
C LEU A 117 -5.41 -7.47 -5.17
N ALA A 118 -5.25 -8.71 -5.65
CA ALA A 118 -6.04 -9.35 -6.71
C ALA A 118 -7.55 -9.02 -6.68
N PRO A 119 -8.18 -8.77 -7.85
CA PRO A 119 -9.62 -8.62 -7.93
C PRO A 119 -10.32 -9.96 -7.71
N SER A 120 -11.47 -9.92 -7.07
CA SER A 120 -12.26 -11.13 -6.90
C SER A 120 -13.14 -11.40 -8.13
N VAL A 121 -12.92 -12.51 -8.81
CA VAL A 121 -14.05 -13.37 -9.16
C VAL A 121 -14.34 -14.22 -7.92
N GLY A 122 -15.35 -13.84 -7.14
CA GLY A 122 -15.80 -14.55 -5.93
C GLY A 122 -15.05 -14.21 -4.63
N VAL A 123 -15.19 -12.98 -4.11
CA VAL A 123 -14.78 -12.47 -2.78
C VAL A 123 -13.32 -12.66 -2.28
N ASN A 124 -12.41 -13.09 -3.13
CA ASN A 124 -11.06 -13.51 -2.77
C ASN A 124 -9.99 -12.42 -2.97
N GLY A 125 -9.29 -11.98 -1.91
CA GLY A 125 -8.20 -10.99 -2.02
C GLY A 125 -7.57 -10.59 -0.67
N VAL A 126 -6.50 -9.79 -0.72
CA VAL A 126 -5.68 -9.40 0.44
C VAL A 126 -5.77 -7.90 0.70
N ASN A 127 -5.98 -7.50 1.95
CA ASN A 127 -5.89 -6.13 2.44
C ASN A 127 -4.50 -5.88 3.02
N ILE A 128 -4.03 -4.64 2.93
CA ILE A 128 -2.78 -4.19 3.54
C ILE A 128 -3.08 -3.09 4.56
N ARG A 129 -2.51 -3.23 5.76
CA ARG A 129 -2.61 -2.22 6.82
C ARG A 129 -1.25 -2.01 7.45
N LEU A 130 -0.83 -0.76 7.59
CA LEU A 130 0.35 -0.41 8.38
C LEU A 130 -0.07 -0.26 9.86
N LYS A 131 0.66 -0.91 10.77
CA LYS A 131 0.31 -1.01 12.19
C LYS A 131 0.60 0.29 12.95
N GLN A 132 -0.18 0.53 13.99
CA GLN A 132 -0.05 1.62 14.93
C GLN A 132 1.17 1.46 15.85
N ASP A 133 1.76 2.59 16.25
CA ASP A 133 2.72 2.73 17.35
C ASP A 133 4.11 2.15 17.10
N GLU A 134 4.42 1.86 15.83
CA GLU A 134 5.69 1.23 15.46
C GLU A 134 6.60 2.16 14.65
N ALA A 135 6.20 3.37 14.26
CA ALA A 135 6.99 4.22 13.32
C ALA A 135 7.14 3.59 11.92
N VAL A 136 6.10 2.90 11.43
CA VAL A 136 6.12 2.15 10.17
C VAL A 136 6.31 3.09 8.97
N ARG A 137 7.24 2.75 8.08
CA ARG A 137 7.54 3.54 6.88
C ARG A 137 7.24 2.79 5.59
N GLY A 138 6.40 3.40 4.74
CA GLY A 138 6.03 2.93 3.42
C GLY A 138 6.67 3.75 2.30
N SER A 139 7.05 3.09 1.21
CA SER A 139 7.53 3.74 -0.02
C SER A 139 6.92 3.05 -1.24
N ILE A 140 6.12 3.79 -2.02
CA ILE A 140 5.49 3.30 -3.24
C ILE A 140 6.07 4.08 -4.42
N ALA A 141 7.16 3.57 -4.99
CA ALA A 141 7.78 4.10 -6.20
C ALA A 141 7.29 3.38 -7.48
N GLY A 142 6.84 2.13 -7.35
CA GLY A 142 6.15 1.39 -8.39
C GLY A 142 4.65 1.62 -8.38
N ARG A 143 3.89 0.57 -8.68
CA ARG A 143 2.42 0.62 -8.70
C ARG A 143 1.79 -0.29 -7.66
N LEU A 144 0.91 0.27 -6.83
CA LEU A 144 0.00 -0.47 -5.96
C LEU A 144 -1.41 -0.45 -6.58
N ILE A 145 -2.00 -1.63 -6.82
CA ILE A 145 -3.37 -1.77 -7.32
C ILE A 145 -4.25 -2.32 -6.20
N ILE A 146 -5.26 -1.55 -5.81
CA ILE A 146 -6.24 -1.93 -4.79
C ILE A 146 -7.54 -2.27 -5.51
N ASN A 147 -7.79 -3.56 -5.76
CA ASN A 147 -9.00 -3.97 -6.47
C ASN A 147 -10.27 -3.89 -5.60
N ALA A 148 -11.44 -4.02 -6.25
CA ALA A 148 -12.75 -4.04 -5.61
C ALA A 148 -12.78 -4.88 -4.32
N GLY A 149 -13.32 -4.30 -3.23
CA GLY A 149 -13.41 -4.93 -1.92
C GLY A 149 -12.09 -5.05 -1.14
N ARG A 150 -10.99 -4.46 -1.63
CA ARG A 150 -9.70 -4.41 -0.94
C ARG A 150 -9.44 -3.06 -0.26
N GLU A 151 -8.52 -3.08 0.69
CA GLU A 151 -8.11 -1.91 1.47
C GLU A 151 -6.58 -1.77 1.51
N TYR A 152 -6.11 -0.55 1.28
CA TYR A 152 -4.79 -0.09 1.72
C TYR A 152 -4.98 1.01 2.79
N SER A 153 -4.44 0.79 3.99
CA SER A 153 -4.64 1.71 5.12
C SER A 153 -3.34 2.14 5.78
N THR A 154 -3.19 3.46 5.93
CA THR A 154 -2.11 4.16 6.64
C THR A 154 -2.63 4.96 7.84
N ASN A 155 -3.91 4.75 8.23
CA ASN A 155 -4.62 5.66 9.14
C ASN A 155 -4.33 5.44 10.64
N LEU A 156 -3.13 4.99 10.98
CA LEU A 156 -2.71 4.74 12.36
C LEU A 156 -1.53 5.63 12.76
N ASN A 157 -1.46 6.01 14.04
CA ASN A 157 -0.41 6.91 14.53
C ASN A 157 1.00 6.34 14.24
N ALA A 158 1.94 7.25 13.97
CA ALA A 158 3.33 6.91 13.64
C ALA A 158 3.46 5.98 12.42
N VAL A 159 2.65 6.21 11.40
CA VAL A 159 2.79 5.59 10.07
C VAL A 159 3.05 6.69 9.06
N ASN A 160 3.97 6.48 8.13
CA ASN A 160 4.10 7.36 6.96
C ASN A 160 4.35 6.53 5.70
N THR A 161 3.56 6.77 4.65
CA THR A 161 3.77 6.26 3.30
C THR A 161 4.03 7.41 2.34
N ASP A 162 5.22 7.39 1.75
CA ASP A 162 5.57 8.26 0.63
C ASP A 162 5.27 7.56 -0.71
N VAL A 163 4.54 8.24 -1.58
CA VAL A 163 4.19 7.77 -2.93
C VAL A 163 4.92 8.64 -3.94
N SER A 164 5.84 8.03 -4.70
CA SER A 164 6.47 8.65 -5.87
C SER A 164 6.07 7.98 -7.18
N GLY A 165 5.39 6.83 -7.10
CA GLY A 165 4.83 6.09 -8.22
C GLY A 165 3.32 6.24 -8.30
N VAL A 166 2.61 5.11 -8.35
CA VAL A 166 1.17 5.05 -8.62
C VAL A 166 0.42 4.27 -7.54
N ILE A 167 -0.66 4.85 -7.04
CA ILE A 167 -1.74 4.13 -6.37
C ILE A 167 -2.93 4.09 -7.32
N GLU A 168 -3.35 2.89 -7.71
CA GLU A 168 -4.54 2.66 -8.52
C GLU A 168 -5.63 2.08 -7.62
N ASN A 169 -6.57 2.95 -7.22
CA ASN A 169 -7.65 2.61 -6.32
C ASN A 169 -8.92 2.22 -7.09
N ARG A 170 -9.39 0.99 -6.87
CA ARG A 170 -10.71 0.49 -7.32
C ARG A 170 -11.59 0.08 -6.13
N ALA A 171 -11.21 0.46 -4.91
CA ALA A 171 -11.92 0.19 -3.67
C ALA A 171 -11.60 1.27 -2.62
N LEU A 172 -10.83 0.91 -1.57
CA LEU A 172 -10.61 1.77 -0.41
C LEU A 172 -9.13 2.05 -0.15
N VAL A 173 -8.78 3.33 -0.16
CA VAL A 173 -7.51 3.84 0.37
C VAL A 173 -7.82 4.74 1.55
N ILE A 174 -7.19 4.46 2.69
CA ILE A 174 -7.36 5.27 3.91
C ILE A 174 -6.01 5.88 4.28
N GLY A 175 -5.99 7.20 4.42
CA GLY A 175 -4.84 7.96 4.87
C GLY A 175 -5.24 9.23 5.60
N ASN A 176 -4.23 10.04 5.93
CA ASN A 176 -4.40 11.44 6.29
C ASN A 176 -3.15 12.24 5.89
N THR A 177 -3.24 13.56 5.96
CA THR A 177 -2.18 14.51 5.56
C THR A 177 -0.81 14.28 6.21
N THR A 178 -0.73 13.63 7.37
CA THR A 178 0.55 13.35 8.05
C THR A 178 1.14 11.98 7.73
N ARG A 179 0.40 11.13 6.99
CA ARG A 179 0.71 9.69 6.87
C ARG A 179 0.66 9.15 5.46
N LEU A 180 -0.02 9.85 4.55
CA LEU A 180 -0.05 9.52 3.14
C LEU A 180 0.38 10.75 2.36
N ASN A 181 1.50 10.65 1.67
CA ASN A 181 2.12 11.76 0.97
C ASN A 181 2.35 11.41 -0.50
N PHE A 182 1.66 12.12 -1.39
CA PHE A 182 1.86 12.03 -2.83
C PHE A 182 2.93 13.05 -3.26
N SER A 183 4.12 12.55 -3.57
CA SER A 183 5.27 13.35 -4.02
C SER A 183 5.08 13.89 -5.44
N ASN A 184 5.93 14.83 -5.85
CA ASN A 184 5.92 15.34 -7.22
C ASN A 184 6.07 14.20 -8.24
N GLY A 185 5.27 14.23 -9.31
CA GLY A 185 5.24 13.18 -10.34
C GLY A 185 4.43 11.94 -9.99
N SER A 186 4.02 11.76 -8.73
CA SER A 186 3.18 10.63 -8.34
C SER A 186 1.76 10.73 -8.89
N SER A 187 1.05 9.61 -8.90
CA SER A 187 -0.36 9.56 -9.31
C SER A 187 -1.20 8.73 -8.36
N TYR A 188 -2.33 9.30 -7.95
CA TYR A 188 -3.46 8.57 -7.44
C TYR A 188 -4.50 8.46 -8.55
N ILE A 189 -4.86 7.24 -8.92
CA ILE A 189 -5.90 6.96 -9.88
C ILE A 189 -7.12 6.47 -9.12
N HIS A 190 -8.21 7.20 -9.23
CA HIS A 190 -9.53 6.82 -8.76
C HIS A 190 -10.29 6.09 -9.87
N ASP A 191 -10.21 4.76 -9.86
CA ASP A 191 -10.75 3.84 -10.87
C ASP A 191 -11.97 3.07 -10.34
N LEU A 192 -12.89 3.78 -9.70
CA LEU A 192 -14.18 3.27 -9.26
C LEU A 192 -15.29 4.32 -9.44
N ASP A 193 -16.52 3.84 -9.58
CA ASP A 193 -17.71 4.70 -9.54
C ASP A 193 -18.03 5.06 -8.09
N GLU A 194 -18.24 6.35 -7.81
CA GLU A 194 -18.30 6.88 -6.45
C GLU A 194 -17.02 6.57 -5.62
N GLY A 195 -17.12 6.53 -4.29
CA GLY A 195 -16.00 6.24 -3.39
C GLY A 195 -15.26 7.47 -2.91
N ASP A 196 -14.42 7.26 -1.90
CA ASP A 196 -13.74 8.32 -1.17
C ASP A 196 -12.35 8.59 -1.76
N ILE A 197 -12.03 9.86 -1.99
CA ILE A 197 -10.63 10.26 -2.15
C ILE A 197 -9.96 10.22 -0.77
N PRO A 198 -8.78 9.60 -0.62
CA PRO A 198 -8.09 9.54 0.66
C PRO A 198 -7.66 10.92 1.11
N ASP A 199 -7.68 11.16 2.42
CA ASP A 199 -7.01 12.33 2.98
C ASP A 199 -5.50 12.10 2.91
N ALA A 200 -4.75 13.07 2.41
CA ALA A 200 -3.34 12.93 2.08
C ALA A 200 -2.71 14.31 1.84
N THR A 201 -1.39 14.39 1.95
CA THR A 201 -0.63 15.53 1.42
C THR A 201 -0.40 15.32 -0.07
N TRP A 202 -0.68 16.34 -0.87
CA TRP A 202 -0.52 16.32 -2.31
C TRP A 202 0.51 17.36 -2.73
N ALA A 203 1.67 16.93 -3.22
CA ALA A 203 2.66 17.85 -3.75
C ALA A 203 2.13 18.55 -5.01
N THR A 204 2.63 19.76 -5.31
CA THR A 204 2.11 20.59 -6.42
C THR A 204 2.08 19.87 -7.78
N ALA A 205 3.08 19.04 -8.08
CA ALA A 205 3.14 18.27 -9.33
C ALA A 205 2.68 16.80 -9.19
N SER A 206 1.99 16.44 -8.10
CA SER A 206 1.30 15.14 -7.98
C SER A 206 -0.02 15.16 -8.76
N ASN A 207 -0.55 13.99 -9.12
CA ASN A 207 -1.78 13.89 -9.92
C ASN A 207 -2.87 13.12 -9.16
N CYS A 208 -4.04 13.73 -9.00
CA CYS A 208 -5.28 13.04 -8.67
C CYS A 208 -6.09 12.86 -9.96
N ILE A 209 -6.24 11.61 -10.43
CA ILE A 209 -6.89 11.28 -11.69
C ILE A 209 -8.21 10.56 -11.41
N ILE A 210 -9.32 11.13 -11.84
CA ILE A 210 -10.63 10.50 -11.78
C ILE A 210 -10.88 9.78 -13.10
N ARG A 211 -10.92 8.44 -13.06
CA ARG A 211 -11.07 7.59 -14.24
C ARG A 211 -12.33 6.73 -14.21
N GLY A 212 -12.66 6.19 -13.05
CA GLY A 212 -13.69 5.16 -12.91
C GLY A 212 -15.12 5.66 -12.72
N SER A 213 -15.35 6.97 -12.68
CA SER A 213 -16.70 7.53 -12.50
C SER A 213 -17.63 7.18 -13.67
N VAL A 214 -18.78 6.60 -13.35
CA VAL A 214 -19.83 6.20 -14.31
C VAL A 214 -21.14 6.93 -14.01
N PHE A 215 -21.68 6.76 -12.81
CA PHE A 215 -22.95 7.37 -12.40
C PHE A 215 -22.77 8.44 -11.34
N ASN A 216 -21.72 8.34 -10.51
CA ASN A 216 -21.47 9.25 -9.40
C ASN A 216 -20.00 9.70 -9.37
N GLY A 217 -19.79 10.94 -8.92
CA GLY A 217 -18.47 11.48 -8.63
C GLY A 217 -17.89 10.93 -7.33
N PRO A 218 -16.57 11.06 -7.14
CA PRO A 218 -15.93 10.74 -5.88
C PRO A 218 -16.37 11.70 -4.77
N ARG A 219 -16.34 11.22 -3.53
CA ARG A 219 -16.61 11.98 -2.31
C ARG A 219 -15.30 12.52 -1.71
N PHE A 220 -15.46 13.47 -0.79
CA PHE A 220 -14.37 14.12 -0.05
C PHE A 220 -13.34 14.89 -0.90
N LEU A 221 -13.84 15.67 -1.86
CA LEU A 221 -13.04 16.56 -2.71
C LEU A 221 -12.65 17.89 -2.05
N ASN A 222 -13.16 18.19 -0.84
CA ASN A 222 -12.93 19.42 -0.09
C ASN A 222 -11.53 19.47 0.56
N ARG A 223 -10.48 19.43 -0.25
CA ARG A 223 -9.07 19.47 0.16
C ARG A 223 -8.16 20.03 -0.93
N ALA A 224 -6.88 20.18 -0.59
CA ALA A 224 -5.85 20.57 -1.53
C ALA A 224 -5.37 19.39 -2.39
N PHE A 225 -5.20 19.64 -3.67
CA PHE A 225 -4.59 18.74 -4.65
C PHE A 225 -3.41 19.41 -5.35
N GLY A 226 -2.50 18.61 -5.91
CA GLY A 226 -1.49 19.07 -6.86
C GLY A 226 -2.15 19.43 -8.19
N ASN A 227 -2.17 18.46 -9.11
CA ASN A 227 -3.01 18.46 -10.29
C ASN A 227 -4.28 17.64 -10.01
N PHE A 228 -5.39 18.05 -10.62
CA PHE A 228 -6.64 17.29 -10.60
C PHE A 228 -7.11 17.06 -12.04
N ILE A 229 -7.28 15.80 -12.42
CA ILE A 229 -7.54 15.40 -13.80
C ILE A 229 -8.83 14.59 -13.82
N TRP A 230 -9.83 15.07 -14.54
CA TRP A 230 -11.06 14.35 -14.84
C TRP A 230 -10.95 13.67 -16.21
N ASP A 231 -10.73 12.36 -16.22
CA ASP A 231 -10.58 11.54 -17.42
C ASP A 231 -11.48 10.29 -17.28
N ALA A 232 -12.79 10.52 -17.21
CA ALA A 232 -13.80 9.51 -16.96
C ALA A 232 -14.60 9.19 -18.24
N PRO A 233 -14.04 8.41 -19.19
CA PRO A 233 -14.71 8.08 -20.45
C PRO A 233 -16.01 7.28 -20.25
N GLY A 234 -16.18 6.62 -19.11
CA GLY A 234 -17.36 5.85 -18.76
C GLY A 234 -18.52 6.65 -18.17
N GLN A 235 -18.36 7.97 -17.96
CA GLN A 235 -19.35 8.80 -17.30
C GLN A 235 -20.65 8.92 -18.10
N LYS A 236 -21.79 8.69 -17.42
CA LYS A 236 -23.16 8.68 -17.98
C LYS A 236 -24.09 9.69 -17.33
N ARG A 237 -23.68 10.33 -16.24
CA ARG A 237 -24.49 11.30 -15.48
C ARG A 237 -23.71 12.56 -15.19
N VAL A 238 -24.45 13.67 -15.02
CA VAL A 238 -23.89 14.93 -14.56
C VAL A 238 -23.23 14.67 -13.21
N THR A 239 -21.94 15.00 -13.14
CA THR A 239 -21.18 14.91 -11.89
C THR A 239 -20.82 16.31 -11.44
N LYS A 240 -20.97 16.55 -10.15
CA LYS A 240 -20.67 17.84 -9.53
C LYS A 240 -19.36 17.75 -8.76
N LEU A 241 -18.44 18.67 -9.05
CA LEU A 241 -17.28 18.89 -8.19
C LEU A 241 -17.70 19.78 -7.03
N ALA A 242 -17.27 19.42 -5.82
CA ALA A 242 -17.51 20.23 -4.63
C ALA A 242 -16.72 21.54 -4.73
N ALA A 243 -17.40 22.69 -4.92
CA ALA A 243 -16.67 23.96 -5.02
C ALA A 243 -16.20 24.53 -3.66
N SER A 244 -16.77 24.06 -2.54
CA SER A 244 -16.34 24.52 -1.21
C SER A 244 -15.17 23.69 -0.68
N GLY A 245 -14.04 24.34 -0.42
CA GLY A 245 -12.86 23.74 0.23
C GLY A 245 -11.94 22.93 -0.69
N MET A 246 -12.29 22.72 -1.96
CA MET A 246 -11.37 22.15 -2.95
C MET A 246 -10.37 23.23 -3.40
N SER A 247 -9.08 22.90 -3.42
CA SER A 247 -8.05 23.74 -4.03
C SER A 247 -7.10 22.90 -4.87
N ILE A 248 -6.61 23.47 -5.96
CA ILE A 248 -5.73 22.80 -6.92
C ILE A 248 -4.51 23.72 -7.09
N ALA A 249 -3.35 23.28 -6.63
CA ALA A 249 -2.13 24.08 -6.65
C ALA A 249 -1.46 24.11 -8.03
N GLY A 250 -1.64 23.04 -8.80
CA GLY A 250 -1.19 22.90 -10.18
C GLY A 250 -2.35 23.10 -11.15
N THR A 251 -2.56 22.13 -12.03
CA THR A 251 -3.53 22.23 -13.12
C THR A 251 -4.80 21.44 -12.84
N PHE A 252 -5.96 22.07 -13.10
CA PHE A 252 -7.22 21.36 -13.29
C PHE A 252 -7.40 21.01 -14.76
N THR A 253 -7.61 19.73 -15.09
CA THR A 253 -7.83 19.27 -16.46
C THR A 253 -9.10 18.45 -16.55
N VAL A 254 -9.95 18.76 -17.52
CA VAL A 254 -11.09 17.92 -17.91
C VAL A 254 -10.76 17.33 -19.27
N ALA A 255 -10.33 16.07 -19.29
CA ALA A 255 -9.94 15.36 -20.50
C ALA A 255 -11.12 14.61 -21.13
N ASN A 256 -11.96 13.96 -20.32
CA ASN A 256 -13.09 13.18 -20.82
C ASN A 256 -14.21 13.08 -19.77
N THR A 257 -15.45 13.37 -20.17
CA THR A 257 -16.67 13.28 -19.34
C THR A 257 -17.65 12.22 -19.87
N GLY A 258 -17.16 11.30 -20.70
CA GLY A 258 -17.96 10.29 -21.37
C GLY A 258 -19.06 10.93 -22.22
N THR A 259 -20.31 10.60 -21.91
CA THR A 259 -21.48 11.17 -22.59
C THR A 259 -22.22 12.21 -21.74
N SER A 260 -21.58 12.74 -20.69
CA SER A 260 -22.21 13.66 -19.75
C SER A 260 -21.34 14.87 -19.40
N GLN A 261 -21.71 15.62 -18.37
CA GLN A 261 -21.10 16.89 -17.98
C GLN A 261 -20.43 16.81 -16.61
N LEU A 262 -19.35 17.56 -16.46
CA LEU A 262 -18.77 17.89 -15.16
C LEU A 262 -19.14 19.33 -14.82
N GLU A 263 -19.85 19.52 -13.72
CA GLU A 263 -20.31 20.83 -13.27
C GLU A 263 -19.52 21.26 -12.03
N MET A 264 -19.27 22.57 -11.93
CA MET A 264 -18.85 23.18 -10.67
C MET A 264 -20.11 23.60 -9.91
N ASP A 265 -20.30 23.08 -8.70
CA ASP A 265 -21.42 23.47 -7.85
C ASP A 265 -20.92 24.27 -6.66
N GLN A 266 -21.38 25.51 -6.50
CA GLN A 266 -21.20 26.22 -5.24
C GLN A 266 -22.08 25.55 -4.21
N ALA A 267 -21.47 24.97 -3.17
CA ALA A 267 -22.22 24.49 -2.03
C ALA A 267 -23.11 25.65 -1.54
N ASN A 268 -24.43 25.49 -1.66
CA ASN A 268 -25.40 26.38 -1.02
C ASN A 268 -25.17 26.38 0.50
#